data_AF-A0A1M5BVM7-F1
#
_entry.id   AF-A0A1M5BVM7-F1
#
_cell.length_a   1.000
_cell.length_b   1.000
_cell.length_c   1.000
_cell.angle_alpha   90.00
_cell.angle_beta   90.00
_cell.angle_gamma   90.00
#
_symmetry.space_group_name_H-M   'P 1'
#
loop_
_entity.id
_entity.type
_entity.pdbx_description
1 polymer ?
#
loop_
_entity_poly.entity_id
_entity_poly.type
_entity_poly.pdbx_seq_one_letter_code
_entity_poly.pdbx_strand_id
1 'polypeptide(L)'
;MPSEPRSRIYIIFKRARCCVRIFTDLNKDLFHARLEEALKDKKSLFLTVYERNGTGFRRSHTTVTPYEILADCVFHAENVDADAMDFCADKAHEARFLEKLARDNGLKPISM
;
A
#
# COMPACT_ATOMS: atom_id res chain seq x y z
N MET A 1 23.24 3.86 4.30
CA MET A 1 22.51 3.96 3.01
C MET A 1 21.02 4.08 3.33
N PRO A 2 20.25 4.97 2.68
CA PRO A 2 18.80 4.95 2.84
C PRO A 2 18.27 3.57 2.42
N SER A 3 17.43 2.94 3.24
CA SER A 3 16.83 1.64 2.92
C SER A 3 15.99 1.79 1.65
N GLU A 4 16.23 0.93 0.67
CA GLU A 4 15.38 0.84 -0.50
C GLU A 4 14.00 0.30 -0.10
N PRO A 5 12.91 0.71 -0.79
CA PRO A 5 11.60 0.16 -0.52
C PRO A 5 11.58 -1.33 -0.83
N ARG A 6 10.97 -2.10 0.08
CA ARG A 6 10.85 -3.56 -0.01
C ARG A 6 9.45 -3.99 -0.36
N SER A 7 8.46 -3.12 -0.21
CA SER A 7 7.07 -3.44 -0.54
C SER A 7 6.29 -2.26 -1.10
N ARG A 8 5.36 -2.61 -1.97
CA ARG A 8 4.29 -1.77 -2.49
C ARG A 8 3.02 -2.11 -1.72
N ILE A 9 2.37 -1.10 -1.15
CA ILE A 9 1.14 -1.25 -0.38
C ILE A 9 0.01 -0.52 -1.10
N TYR A 10 -1.07 -1.25 -1.36
CA TYR A 10 -2.35 -0.68 -1.78
C TYR A 10 -3.24 -0.50 -0.56
N ILE A 11 -3.71 0.72 -0.35
CA ILE A 11 -4.59 1.11 0.74
C ILE A 11 -5.92 1.49 0.14
N ILE A 12 -6.97 0.74 0.43
CA ILE A 12 -8.33 1.04 -0.02
C ILE A 12 -9.13 1.63 1.13
N PHE A 13 -9.55 2.87 0.95
CA PHE A 13 -10.42 3.58 1.88
C PHE A 13 -11.88 3.25 1.55
N LYS A 14 -12.51 2.38 2.34
CA LYS A 14 -13.86 1.85 2.05
C LYS A 14 -14.90 2.97 1.91
N ARG A 15 -14.87 3.95 2.83
CA ARG A 15 -15.81 5.09 2.83
C ARG A 15 -15.60 6.04 1.66
N ALA A 16 -14.35 6.42 1.40
CA ALA A 16 -13.99 7.37 0.35
C ALA A 16 -14.01 6.74 -1.05
N ARG A 17 -14.05 5.40 -1.13
CA ARG A 17 -13.91 4.63 -2.38
C ARG A 17 -12.70 5.09 -3.19
N CYS A 18 -11.56 5.24 -2.52
CA CYS A 18 -10.32 5.56 -3.20
C CYS A 18 -9.24 4.53 -2.84
N CYS A 19 -8.30 4.34 -3.75
CA CYS A 19 -7.12 3.52 -3.53
C CYS A 19 -5.90 4.42 -3.60
N VAL A 20 -5.04 4.33 -2.58
CA VAL A 20 -3.73 4.97 -2.57
C VAL A 20 -2.69 3.88 -2.60
N ARG A 21 -1.66 4.09 -3.43
CA ARG A 21 -0.50 3.21 -3.53
C ARG A 21 0.71 3.91 -2.91
N ILE A 22 1.38 3.24 -1.98
CA ILE A 22 2.62 3.73 -1.37
C ILE A 22 3.73 2.68 -1.48
N PHE A 23 4.98 3.13 -1.37
CA PHE A 23 6.14 2.26 -1.23
C PHE A 23 6.74 2.43 0.17
N THR A 24 7.15 1.32 0.79
CA THR A 24 7.73 1.32 2.14
C THR A 24 8.94 0.40 2.23
N ASP A 25 9.80 0.63 3.21
CA ASP A 25 11.00 -0.16 3.49
C ASP A 25 10.73 -1.43 4.30
N LEU A 26 9.50 -1.62 4.78
CA LEU A 26 9.05 -2.91 5.30
C LEU A 26 8.85 -3.89 4.15
N ASN A 27 9.27 -5.15 4.33
CA ASN A 27 8.85 -6.22 3.43
C ASN A 27 7.39 -6.61 3.74
N LYS A 28 6.78 -7.43 2.87
CA LYS A 28 5.37 -7.79 2.97
C LYS A 28 5.02 -8.44 4.32
N ASP A 29 5.83 -9.40 4.76
CA ASP A 29 5.55 -10.17 5.97
C ASP A 29 5.67 -9.30 7.23
N LEU A 30 6.70 -8.45 7.29
CA LEU A 30 6.87 -7.52 8.40
C LEU A 30 5.78 -6.45 8.41
N PHE A 31 5.36 -5.95 7.24
CA PHE A 31 4.23 -5.04 7.14
C PHE A 31 2.96 -5.67 7.71
N HIS A 32 2.63 -6.90 7.30
CA HIS A 32 1.45 -7.61 7.81
C HIS A 32 1.52 -7.83 9.32
N ALA A 33 2.66 -8.29 9.84
CA ALA A 33 2.85 -8.48 11.27
C ALA A 33 2.62 -7.17 12.06
N ARG A 34 3.15 -6.04 11.57
CA ARG A 34 2.95 -4.74 12.23
C ARG A 34 1.52 -4.21 12.10
N LEU A 35 0.86 -4.48 10.97
CA LEU A 35 -0.54 -4.12 10.78
C LEU A 35 -1.44 -4.91 11.74
N GLU A 36 -1.22 -6.22 11.86
CA GLU A 36 -1.94 -7.07 12.80
C GLU A 36 -1.73 -6.64 14.25
N GLU A 37 -0.48 -6.35 14.64
CA GLU A 37 -0.15 -5.81 15.95
C GLU A 37 -0.89 -4.48 16.20
N ALA A 38 -0.83 -3.54 15.25
CA ALA A 38 -1.49 -2.25 15.38
C ALA A 38 -3.01 -2.36 15.51
N LEU A 39 -3.64 -3.27 14.75
CA LEU A 39 -5.08 -3.54 14.82
C LEU A 39 -5.47 -4.21 16.14
N LYS A 40 -4.67 -5.17 16.61
CA LYS A 40 -4.90 -5.89 17.87
C LYS A 40 -4.77 -4.97 19.08
N ASP A 41 -3.70 -4.19 19.12
CA ASP A 41 -3.35 -3.31 20.25
C ASP A 41 -4.01 -1.92 20.15
N LYS A 42 -4.76 -1.67 19.07
CA LYS A 42 -5.41 -0.39 18.78
C LYS A 42 -4.44 0.79 18.73
N LYS A 43 -3.28 0.58 18.12
CA LYS A 43 -2.20 1.56 17.98
C LYS A 43 -2.17 2.17 16.58
N SER A 44 -1.53 3.34 16.48
CA SER A 44 -1.22 3.93 15.18
C SER A 44 -0.07 3.19 14.49
N LEU A 45 -0.16 3.05 13.17
CA LEU A 45 0.89 2.44 12.35
C LEU A 45 1.76 3.53 11.72
N PHE A 46 3.06 3.45 11.94
CA PHE A 46 4.04 4.36 11.35
C PHE A 46 4.69 3.70 10.14
N LEU A 47 4.67 4.38 9.00
CA LEU A 47 5.27 3.89 7.76
C LEU A 47 6.19 4.94 7.16
N THR A 48 7.39 4.54 6.78
CA THR A 48 8.23 5.37 5.91
C THR A 48 7.75 5.20 4.48
N VAL A 49 7.45 6.32 3.82
CA VAL A 49 6.94 6.39 2.45
C VAL A 49 8.06 6.80 1.51
N TYR A 50 8.17 6.07 0.41
CA TYR A 50 9.10 6.32 -0.68
C TYR A 50 8.32 6.70 -1.95
N GLU A 51 8.89 7.63 -2.70
CA GLU A 51 8.41 8.06 -4.02
C GLU A 51 9.40 7.62 -5.09
N ARG A 52 8.92 7.39 -6.30
CA ARG A 52 9.79 7.13 -7.45
C ARG A 52 10.45 8.40 -7.94
N ASN A 53 11.72 8.33 -8.32
CA ASN A 53 12.50 9.45 -8.86
C ASN A 53 13.08 9.18 -10.26
N GLY A 54 12.34 8.46 -11.10
CA GLY A 54 12.74 8.12 -12.48
C GLY A 54 13.67 6.92 -12.59
N THR A 55 14.71 6.85 -11.77
CA THR A 55 15.71 5.76 -11.79
C THR A 55 15.72 4.88 -10.54
N GLY A 56 14.87 5.17 -9.56
CA GLY A 56 14.80 4.41 -8.32
C GLY A 56 13.77 5.01 -7.38
N PHE A 57 14.11 5.08 -6.10
CA PHE A 57 13.25 5.59 -5.06
C PHE A 57 13.95 6.63 -4.18
N ARG A 58 13.19 7.62 -3.74
CA ARG A 58 13.60 8.63 -2.76
C ARG A 58 12.64 8.56 -1.57
N ARG A 59 13.18 8.58 -0.36
CA ARG A 59 12.36 8.76 0.85
C ARG A 59 11.60 10.08 0.74
N SER A 60 10.27 10.03 0.86
CA SER A 60 9.40 11.21 0.80
C SER A 60 9.12 11.72 2.21
N HIS A 61 8.44 10.93 3.03
CA HIS A 61 8.06 11.31 4.40
C HIS A 61 7.82 10.05 5.25
N THR A 62 7.54 10.24 6.54
CA THR A 62 7.00 9.19 7.40
C THR A 62 5.55 9.56 7.70
N THR A 63 4.63 8.63 7.42
CA THR A 63 3.21 8.79 7.70
C THR A 63 2.82 8.04 8.96
N VAL A 64 1.77 8.55 9.61
CA VAL A 64 1.12 7.93 10.76
C VAL A 64 -0.30 7.64 10.35
N THR A 65 -0.70 6.37 10.39
CA THR A 65 -2.08 5.96 10.14
C THR A 65 -2.74 5.66 11.48
N PRO A 66 -3.67 6.51 11.97
CA PRO A 66 -4.39 6.28 13.22
C PRO A 66 -5.19 4.98 13.17
N TYR A 67 -5.43 4.38 14.33
CA TYR A 67 -6.15 3.11 14.45
C TYR A 67 -7.54 3.16 13.79
N GLU A 68 -8.26 4.26 13.96
CA GLU A 68 -9.61 4.45 13.41
C GLU A 68 -9.60 4.39 11.88
N ILE A 69 -8.52 4.86 11.26
CA ILE A 69 -8.32 4.79 9.81
C ILE A 69 -7.86 3.39 9.41
N LEU A 70 -6.94 2.77 10.17
CA LEU A 70 -6.50 1.39 9.92
C LEU A 70 -7.68 0.41 9.92
N ALA A 71 -8.59 0.54 10.88
CA ALA A 71 -9.75 -0.34 11.02
C ALA A 71 -10.78 -0.17 9.89
N ASP A 72 -10.81 1.00 9.23
CA ASP A 72 -11.75 1.30 8.13
C ASP A 72 -11.16 1.00 6.73
N CYS A 73 -9.85 0.73 6.65
CA CYS A 73 -9.15 0.50 5.39
C CYS A 73 -8.89 -0.98 5.10
N VAL A 74 -8.67 -1.30 3.83
CA VAL A 74 -8.09 -2.58 3.40
C VAL A 74 -6.65 -2.32 2.98
N PHE A 75 -5.74 -3.19 3.42
CA PHE A 75 -4.34 -3.13 3.06
C PHE A 75 -3.95 -4.39 2.28
N HIS A 76 -3.36 -4.22 1.10
CA HIS A 76 -2.77 -5.30 0.32
C HIS A 76 -1.30 -4.98 0.06
N ALA A 77 -0.41 -5.88 0.47
CA ALA A 77 1.04 -5.69 0.37
C ALA A 77 1.65 -6.68 -0.63
N GLU A 78 2.56 -6.16 -1.46
CA GLU A 78 3.33 -6.92 -2.43
C GLU A 78 4.81 -6.58 -2.27
N ASN A 79 5.68 -7.59 -2.43
CA ASN A 79 7.12 -7.34 -2.46
C ASN A 79 7.47 -6.54 -3.71
N VAL A 80 8.46 -5.65 -3.59
CA VAL A 80 9.06 -4.97 -4.74
C VAL A 80 10.24 -5.83 -5.17
N ASP A 81 10.12 -6.48 -6.33
CA ASP A 81 11.25 -7.19 -6.92
C ASP A 81 12.26 -6.16 -7.44
N ALA A 82 13.52 -6.29 -7.02
CA ALA A 82 14.60 -5.36 -7.37
C ALA A 82 14.83 -5.24 -8.90
N ASP A 83 14.47 -6.28 -9.65
CA ASP A 83 14.61 -6.36 -11.11
C ASP A 83 13.29 -6.11 -11.87
N ALA A 84 12.18 -5.91 -11.16
CA ALA A 84 10.92 -5.56 -11.80
C ALA A 84 11.01 -4.09 -12.25
N MET A 85 11.48 -3.88 -13.47
CA MET A 85 11.18 -2.67 -14.20
C MET A 85 9.66 -2.55 -14.31
N ASP A 86 9.08 -1.84 -13.37
CA ASP A 86 7.71 -1.34 -13.37
C ASP A 86 7.66 -0.19 -14.40
N PHE A 87 8.01 -0.54 -15.64
CA PHE A 87 7.73 0.19 -16.86
C PHE A 87 6.23 0.17 -16.98
N CYS A 88 5.55 1.25 -16.57
CA CYS A 88 4.13 1.43 -16.83
C CYS A 88 3.38 0.09 -16.68
N ALA A 89 3.44 -0.57 -15.51
CA ALA A 89 2.69 -1.79 -15.28
C ALA A 89 1.30 -1.56 -15.86
N ASP A 90 0.96 -2.33 -16.89
CA ASP A 90 -0.14 -2.05 -17.82
C ASP A 90 -1.28 -1.42 -17.02
N LYS A 91 -1.56 -0.12 -17.22
CA LYS A 91 -2.53 0.59 -16.37
C LYS A 91 -3.88 -0.13 -16.39
N ALA A 92 -4.18 -0.86 -17.48
CA ALA A 92 -5.35 -1.72 -17.55
C ALA A 92 -5.22 -2.99 -16.70
N HIS A 93 -4.03 -3.59 -16.57
CA HIS A 93 -3.76 -4.66 -15.62
C HIS A 93 -3.89 -4.18 -14.18
N GLU A 94 -3.27 -3.05 -13.82
CA GLU A 94 -3.39 -2.47 -12.47
C GLU A 94 -4.85 -2.10 -12.16
N ALA A 95 -5.57 -1.49 -13.09
CA ALA A 95 -7.00 -1.18 -12.91
C ALA A 95 -7.83 -2.45 -12.67
N ARG A 96 -7.64 -3.51 -13.48
CA ARG A 96 -8.34 -4.80 -13.31
C ARG A 96 -8.01 -5.46 -11.97
N PHE A 97 -6.75 -5.37 -11.55
CA PHE A 97 -6.32 -5.86 -10.24
C PHE A 97 -7.02 -5.09 -9.11
N LEU A 98 -7.06 -3.76 -9.17
CA LEU A 98 -7.73 -2.92 -8.16
C LEU A 98 -9.25 -3.16 -8.13
N GLU A 99 -9.89 -3.33 -9.28
CA GLU A 99 -11.31 -3.69 -9.37
C GLU A 99 -11.60 -5.04 -8.71
N LYS A 100 -10.74 -6.04 -8.96
CA LYS A 100 -10.86 -7.34 -8.32
C LYS A 100 -10.67 -7.23 -6.81
N LEU A 101 -9.60 -6.54 -6.37
CA LEU A 101 -9.29 -6.37 -4.95
C LEU A 101 -10.41 -5.63 -4.20
N ALA A 102 -11.01 -4.61 -4.81
CA ALA A 102 -12.16 -3.91 -4.25
C ALA A 102 -13.38 -4.83 -4.14
N ARG A 103 -13.68 -5.60 -5.19
CA ARG A 103 -14.80 -6.56 -5.21
C ARG A 103 -14.65 -7.64 -4.14
N ASP A 104 -13.45 -8.21 -4.00
CA ASP A 104 -13.13 -9.24 -3.01
C ASP A 104 -13.30 -8.72 -1.57
N ASN A 105 -13.27 -7.39 -1.39
CA ASN A 105 -13.50 -6.72 -0.11
C ASN A 105 -14.89 -6.08 0.03
N GLY A 106 -15.85 -6.48 -0.80
CA GLY A 106 -17.25 -6.05 -0.72
C GLY A 106 -17.51 -4.63 -1.19
N LEU A 107 -16.55 -4.01 -1.88
CA LEU A 107 -16.70 -2.68 -2.46
C LEU A 107 -17.26 -2.80 -3.88
N LYS A 108 -18.33 -2.07 -4.17
CA LYS A 108 -18.86 -1.97 -5.54
C LYS A 108 -17.84 -1.24 -6.42
N PRO A 109 -17.68 -1.63 -7.70
CA PRO A 109 -16.85 -0.90 -8.64
C PRO A 109 -17.28 0.57 -8.66
N ILE A 110 -16.32 1.47 -8.66
CA ILE A 110 -16.58 2.88 -8.94
C ILE A 110 -16.97 2.89 -10.42
N SER A 111 -18.24 3.11 -10.72
CA SER A 111 -18.68 3.44 -12.07
C SER A 111 -17.93 4.70 -12.49
N MET A 112 -16.89 4.53 -13.30
CA MET A 112 -16.25 5.61 -14.05
C MET A 112 -17.15 6.04 -15.19
#